data_AF-A0A6N3GWX2-F1
#
_entry.id   AF-A0A6N3GWX2-F1
#
_cell.length_a   1.000
_cell.length_b   1.000
_cell.length_c   1.000
_cell.angle_alpha   90.00
_cell.angle_beta   90.00
_cell.angle_gamma   90.00
#
_symmetry.space_group_name_H-M   'P 1'
#
loop_
_entity.id
_entity.type
_entity.pdbx_description
1 polymer ?
#
loop_
_entity_poly.entity_id
_entity_poly.type
_entity_poly.pdbx_seq_one_letter_code
_entity_poly.pdbx_strand_id
1 'polypeptide(L)'
;MFKILLDQDNSIRDKKEKAIEYTKEHKVSDTILKTMAGAANCKIVFDVLKQEGENNMWSVFEETAKEGEVRGKAEGIIDTCSDLGLPDEDILKRLQMKLDISLQAAQEYLRIFGKKTV
;
A
#
# COMPACT_ATOMS: atom_id res chain seq x y z
N MET A 1 -12.00 14.04 4.25
CA MET A 1 -11.60 12.74 3.68
C MET A 1 -11.99 11.52 4.52
N PHE A 2 -11.37 11.21 5.66
CA PHE A 2 -11.60 9.93 6.38
C PHE A 2 -13.07 9.66 6.72
N LYS A 3 -13.84 10.71 7.04
CA LYS A 3 -15.28 10.62 7.23
C LYS A 3 -16.02 10.03 6.01
N ILE A 4 -15.59 10.35 4.78
CA ILE A 4 -16.16 9.81 3.53
C ILE A 4 -15.86 8.31 3.44
N LEU A 5 -14.61 7.90 3.71
CA LEU A 5 -14.15 6.53 3.55
C LEU A 5 -14.72 5.57 4.60
N LEU A 6 -14.84 6.03 5.84
CA LEU A 6 -15.28 5.22 6.98
C LEU A 6 -16.80 5.19 7.16
N ASP A 7 -17.55 5.96 6.38
CA ASP A 7 -19.01 5.98 6.38
C ASP A 7 -19.55 4.59 5.98
N GLN A 8 -20.27 3.91 6.88
CA GLN A 8 -20.79 2.56 6.60
C GLN A 8 -22.11 2.58 5.80
N ASP A 9 -22.77 3.74 5.71
CA ASP A 9 -24.06 3.88 5.04
C ASP A 9 -23.89 4.08 3.53
N ASN A 10 -22.75 4.62 3.09
CA ASN A 10 -22.44 4.84 1.68
C ASN A 10 -21.87 3.59 1.00
N SER A 11 -22.29 3.34 -0.24
CA SER A 11 -21.66 2.32 -1.09
C SER A 11 -20.23 2.72 -1.47
N ILE A 12 -19.41 1.76 -1.89
CA ILE A 12 -18.05 2.02 -2.40
C ILE A 12 -18.08 3.07 -3.54
N ARG A 13 -19.09 2.99 -4.42
CA ARG A 13 -19.26 3.95 -5.52
C ARG A 13 -19.52 5.37 -4.99
N ASP A 14 -20.38 5.51 -4.00
CA ASP A 14 -20.71 6.83 -3.43
C ASP A 14 -19.49 7.41 -2.69
N LYS A 15 -18.71 6.57 -2.00
CA LYS A 15 -17.45 6.98 -1.38
C LYS A 15 -16.43 7.46 -2.41
N LYS A 16 -16.31 6.75 -3.54
CA LYS A 16 -15.44 7.12 -4.66
C LYS A 16 -15.82 8.49 -5.22
N GLU A 17 -17.10 8.69 -5.52
CA GLU A 17 -17.57 9.95 -6.09
C GLU A 17 -17.34 11.13 -5.14
N LYS A 18 -17.69 10.98 -3.85
CA LYS A 18 -17.43 11.98 -2.80
C LYS A 18 -15.95 12.27 -2.60
N ALA A 19 -15.07 11.26 -2.71
CA ALA A 19 -13.63 11.45 -2.62
C ALA A 19 -13.06 12.25 -3.81
N ILE A 20 -13.57 11.99 -5.01
CA ILE A 20 -13.20 12.75 -6.23
C ILE A 20 -13.71 14.20 -6.13
N GLU A 21 -14.94 14.40 -5.66
CA GLU A 21 -15.50 15.73 -5.42
C GLU A 21 -14.68 16.51 -4.39
N TYR A 22 -14.33 15.88 -3.27
CA TYR A 22 -13.46 16.48 -2.25
C TYR A 22 -12.11 16.95 -2.84
N THR A 23 -11.49 16.19 -3.74
CA THR A 23 -10.27 16.62 -4.45
C THR A 23 -10.48 17.93 -5.20
N LYS A 24 -11.60 18.04 -5.92
CA LYS A 24 -11.93 19.21 -6.74
C LYS A 24 -12.25 20.43 -5.87
N GLU A 25 -13.14 20.27 -4.89
CA GLU A 25 -13.58 21.36 -3.99
C GLU A 25 -12.42 21.97 -3.20
N HIS A 26 -11.54 21.11 -2.68
CA HIS A 26 -10.41 21.54 -1.86
C HIS A 26 -9.14 21.80 -2.68
N LYS A 27 -9.20 21.68 -4.01
CA LYS A 27 -8.06 21.87 -4.92
C LYS A 27 -6.82 21.11 -4.45
N VAL A 28 -7.01 19.84 -4.06
CA VAL A 28 -5.93 19.00 -3.54
C VAL A 28 -4.88 18.82 -4.62
N SER A 29 -3.66 19.28 -4.36
CA SER A 29 -2.57 19.22 -5.32
C SER A 29 -1.90 17.85 -5.36
N ASP A 30 -1.25 17.55 -6.47
CA ASP A 30 -0.39 16.38 -6.65
C ASP A 30 0.65 16.21 -5.52
N THR A 31 1.19 17.33 -5.00
CA THR A 31 2.14 17.32 -3.88
C THR A 31 1.48 16.78 -2.62
N ILE A 32 0.26 17.21 -2.31
CA ILE A 32 -0.48 16.71 -1.13
C ILE A 32 -0.78 15.23 -1.29
N LEU A 33 -1.22 14.79 -2.47
CA LEU A 33 -1.49 13.37 -2.74
C LEU A 33 -0.23 12.52 -2.57
N LYS A 34 0.92 12.98 -3.07
CA LYS A 34 2.23 12.32 -2.89
C LYS A 34 2.65 12.27 -1.43
N THR A 35 2.47 13.36 -0.68
CA THR A 35 2.78 13.40 0.75
C THR A 35 1.91 12.40 1.51
N MET A 36 0.62 12.31 1.20
CA MET A 36 -0.28 11.34 1.80
C MET A 36 0.11 9.90 1.46
N ALA A 37 0.39 9.60 0.20
CA ALA A 37 0.86 8.29 -0.22
C ALA A 37 2.19 7.92 0.46
N GLY A 38 3.13 8.88 0.56
CA GLY A 38 4.39 8.69 1.27
C GLY A 38 4.19 8.41 2.76
N ALA A 39 3.28 9.11 3.44
CA ALA A 39 2.94 8.86 4.84
C ALA A 39 2.28 7.47 5.05
N ALA A 40 1.58 6.96 4.05
CA ALA A 40 1.03 5.61 4.02
C ALA A 40 2.06 4.54 3.60
N ASN A 41 3.31 4.92 3.30
CA ASN A 41 4.37 4.09 2.71
C ASN A 41 4.06 3.54 1.29
N CYS A 42 3.11 4.13 0.56
CA CYS A 42 2.73 3.74 -0.80
C CYS A 42 3.68 4.28 -1.90
N LYS A 43 4.92 4.65 -1.57
CA LYS A 43 5.82 5.41 -2.47
C LYS A 43 6.12 4.68 -3.79
N ILE A 44 6.28 3.35 -3.74
CA ILE A 44 6.57 2.50 -4.90
C ILE A 44 5.35 2.44 -5.84
N VAL A 45 4.14 2.54 -5.27
CA VAL A 45 2.88 2.29 -5.96
C VAL A 45 2.27 3.59 -6.51
N PHE A 46 2.58 4.73 -5.89
CA PHE A 46 2.11 6.03 -6.38
C PHE A 46 2.59 6.37 -7.79
N ASP A 47 3.78 5.91 -8.19
CA ASP A 47 4.28 6.14 -9.55
C ASP A 47 3.44 5.41 -10.63
N VAL A 48 2.72 4.34 -10.24
CA VAL A 48 1.77 3.62 -11.10
C VAL A 48 0.47 4.42 -11.30
N LEU A 49 0.00 5.15 -10.27
CA LEU A 49 -1.21 5.98 -10.35
C LEU A 49 -1.13 7.04 -11.46
N LYS A 50 0.06 7.60 -11.69
CA LYS A 50 0.30 8.54 -12.78
C LYS A 50 -0.02 7.98 -14.17
N GLN A 51 -0.01 6.66 -14.33
CA GLN A 51 -0.25 6.01 -15.62
C GLN A 51 -1.73 5.67 -15.84
N GLU A 52 -2.55 5.61 -14.79
CA GLU A 52 -3.95 5.12 -14.87
C GLU A 52 -5.02 6.23 -14.85
N GLY A 53 -4.69 7.51 -14.60
CA GLY A 53 -5.66 8.61 -14.69
C GLY A 53 -5.33 9.87 -13.90
N GLU A 54 -6.35 10.71 -13.66
CA GLU A 54 -6.23 11.95 -12.87
C GLU A 54 -6.09 11.62 -11.37
N ASN A 55 -4.93 11.95 -10.81
CA ASN A 55 -4.62 11.73 -9.39
C ASN A 55 -5.65 12.45 -8.50
N ASN A 56 -6.35 11.69 -7.66
CA ASN A 56 -7.32 12.22 -6.73
C ASN A 56 -7.27 11.46 -5.40
N MET A 57 -8.09 11.89 -4.44
CA MET A 57 -8.10 11.32 -3.10
C MET A 57 -8.60 9.87 -3.06
N TRP A 58 -9.43 9.46 -4.02
CA TRP A 58 -9.82 8.05 -4.17
C TRP A 58 -8.63 7.20 -4.61
N SER A 59 -7.83 7.68 -5.56
CA SER A 59 -6.61 6.98 -6.01
C SER A 59 -5.64 6.71 -4.85
N VAL A 60 -5.41 7.69 -3.97
CA VAL A 60 -4.56 7.49 -2.78
C VAL A 60 -5.13 6.42 -1.85
N PHE A 61 -6.45 6.37 -1.69
CA PHE A 61 -7.10 5.37 -0.86
C PHE A 61 -6.99 3.96 -1.47
N GLU A 62 -7.28 3.80 -2.75
CA GLU A 62 -7.15 2.51 -3.45
C GLU A 62 -5.73 1.96 -3.33
N GLU A 63 -4.72 2.79 -3.52
CA GLU A 63 -3.33 2.33 -3.36
C GLU A 63 -2.95 2.06 -1.92
N THR A 64 -3.46 2.83 -0.96
CA THR A 64 -3.25 2.53 0.46
C THR A 64 -3.85 1.18 0.82
N ALA A 65 -5.02 0.85 0.28
CA ALA A 65 -5.67 -0.43 0.50
C ALA A 65 -4.89 -1.59 -0.15
N LYS A 66 -4.47 -1.44 -1.41
CA LYS A 66 -3.63 -2.43 -2.13
C LYS A 66 -2.30 -2.66 -1.42
N GLU A 67 -1.61 -1.60 -1.04
CA GLU A 67 -0.35 -1.67 -0.27
C GLU A 67 -0.57 -2.40 1.06
N GLY A 68 -1.68 -2.12 1.76
CA GLY A 68 -2.06 -2.83 2.98
C GLY A 68 -2.22 -4.33 2.78
N GLU A 69 -2.84 -4.75 1.67
CA GLU A 69 -2.99 -6.17 1.33
C GLU A 69 -1.64 -6.85 1.05
N VAL A 70 -0.78 -6.19 0.25
CA VAL A 70 0.57 -6.70 -0.05
C VAL A 70 1.41 -6.81 1.22
N ARG A 71 1.37 -5.79 2.07
CA ARG A 71 2.07 -5.77 3.38
C ARG A 71 1.61 -6.89 4.29
N GLY A 72 0.30 -7.10 4.43
CA GLY A 72 -0.24 -8.18 5.26
C GLY A 72 0.18 -9.56 4.76
N LYS A 73 0.19 -9.76 3.43
CA LYS A 73 0.70 -11.01 2.83
C LYS A 73 2.20 -11.17 3.07
N ALA A 74 2.99 -10.11 2.93
CA ALA A 74 4.43 -10.13 3.17
C ALA A 74 4.74 -10.49 4.63
N GLU A 75 4.09 -9.84 5.58
CA GLU A 75 4.21 -10.11 7.01
C GLU A 75 3.89 -11.57 7.33
N GLY A 76 2.77 -12.10 6.81
CA GLY A 76 2.41 -13.51 7.01
C GLY A 76 3.42 -14.50 6.42
N ILE A 77 3.99 -14.20 5.25
CA ILE A 77 5.07 -15.02 4.66
C ILE A 77 6.31 -14.99 5.56
N ILE A 78 6.75 -13.81 5.98
CA ILE A 78 7.96 -13.61 6.78
C ILE A 78 7.82 -14.29 8.13
N ASP A 79 6.71 -14.08 8.85
CA ASP A 79 6.49 -14.66 10.17
C ASP A 79 6.47 -16.19 10.10
N THR A 80 5.69 -16.76 9.18
CA THR A 80 5.62 -18.23 9.00
C THR A 80 6.98 -18.82 8.62
N CYS A 81 7.73 -18.19 7.71
CA CYS A 81 9.04 -18.71 7.30
C CYS A 81 10.09 -18.58 8.41
N SER A 82 10.02 -17.50 9.19
CA SER A 82 10.90 -17.28 10.35
C SER A 82 10.63 -18.34 11.44
N ASP A 83 9.37 -18.65 11.71
CA ASP A 83 8.97 -19.70 12.68
C ASP A 83 9.43 -21.09 12.25
N LEU A 84 9.52 -21.33 10.95
CA LEU A 84 10.06 -22.56 10.38
C LEU A 84 11.60 -22.57 10.31
N GLY A 85 12.27 -21.49 10.73
CA GLY A 85 13.72 -21.37 10.71
C GLY A 85 14.32 -21.30 9.30
N LEU A 86 13.56 -20.83 8.30
CA LEU A 86 14.07 -20.69 6.94
C LEU A 86 15.06 -19.52 6.86
N PRO A 87 16.14 -19.65 6.06
CA PRO A 87 17.10 -18.57 5.87
C PRO A 87 16.47 -17.42 5.06
N ASP A 88 16.96 -16.20 5.31
CA ASP A 88 16.50 -14.97 4.66
C ASP A 88 16.45 -15.08 3.13
N GLU A 89 17.42 -15.75 2.51
CA GLU A 89 17.45 -15.95 1.05
C GLU A 89 16.21 -16.69 0.52
N ASP A 90 15.69 -17.66 1.27
CA ASP A 90 14.49 -18.41 0.89
C ASP A 90 13.22 -17.61 1.18
N ILE A 91 13.23 -16.78 2.22
CA ILE A 91 12.15 -15.82 2.51
C ILE A 91 12.03 -14.81 1.37
N LEU A 92 13.16 -14.24 0.93
CA LEU A 92 13.22 -13.28 -0.18
C LEU A 92 12.68 -13.90 -1.48
N LYS A 93 13.09 -15.13 -1.83
CA LYS A 93 12.55 -15.83 -3.00
C LYS A 93 11.04 -16.02 -2.90
N ARG A 94 10.52 -16.41 -1.73
CA ARG A 94 9.08 -16.58 -1.51
C ARG A 94 8.30 -15.27 -1.61
N LEU A 95 8.83 -14.18 -1.07
CA LEU A 95 8.25 -12.85 -1.19
C LEU A 95 8.17 -12.42 -2.66
N GLN A 96 9.27 -12.52 -3.40
CA GLN A 96 9.30 -12.17 -4.82
C GLN A 96 8.30 -13.00 -5.64
N MET A 97 8.27 -14.33 -5.46
CA MET A 97 7.38 -15.21 -6.22
C MET A 97 5.91 -15.04 -5.86
N LYS A 98 5.57 -14.88 -4.57
CA LYS A 98 4.16 -14.83 -4.13
C LYS A 98 3.53 -13.46 -4.27
N LEU A 99 4.33 -12.39 -4.21
CA LEU A 99 3.85 -11.02 -4.29
C LEU A 99 4.15 -10.37 -5.64
N ASP A 100 4.89 -11.05 -6.52
CA ASP A 100 5.37 -10.53 -7.80
C ASP A 100 6.10 -9.18 -7.65
N ILE A 101 7.08 -9.15 -6.74
CA ILE A 101 7.85 -7.95 -6.40
C ILE A 101 9.34 -8.11 -6.71
N SER A 102 10.02 -6.97 -6.86
CA SER A 102 11.47 -6.94 -7.04
C SER A 102 12.21 -7.43 -5.78
N LEU A 103 13.46 -7.86 -5.95
CA LEU A 103 14.33 -8.23 -4.82
C LEU A 103 14.47 -7.07 -3.82
N GLN A 104 14.60 -5.85 -4.32
CA GLN A 104 14.70 -4.65 -3.48
C GLN A 104 13.45 -4.47 -2.60
N ALA A 105 12.25 -4.65 -3.17
CA ALA A 105 11.00 -4.57 -2.42
C ALA A 105 10.88 -5.72 -1.40
N ALA A 106 11.28 -6.94 -1.76
CA ALA A 106 11.31 -8.07 -0.85
C ALA A 106 12.27 -7.84 0.33
N GLN A 107 13.46 -7.27 0.07
CA GLN A 107 14.43 -6.89 1.10
C GLN A 107 13.88 -5.83 2.04
N GLU A 108 13.14 -4.85 1.52
CA GLU A 108 12.51 -3.83 2.35
C GLU A 108 11.43 -4.42 3.26
N TYR A 109 10.59 -5.33 2.76
CA TYR A 109 9.62 -6.03 3.60
C TYR A 109 10.29 -6.90 4.67
N LEU A 110 11.34 -7.63 4.32
CA LEU A 110 12.11 -8.42 5.28
C LEU A 110 12.77 -7.52 6.34
N ARG A 111 13.25 -6.34 5.98
CA ARG A 111 13.81 -5.36 6.92
C ARG A 111 12.76 -4.81 7.89
N ILE A 112 11.52 -4.62 7.43
CA ILE A 112 10.42 -4.06 8.23
C ILE A 112 9.82 -5.11 9.17
N PHE A 113 9.58 -6.32 8.67
CA PHE A 113 8.82 -7.36 9.38
C PHE A 113 9.68 -8.52 9.90
N GLY A 114 10.94 -8.63 9.47
CA GLY A 114 11.86 -9.67 9.90
C GLY A 114 12.10 -9.63 11.41
N LYS A 115 12.20 -10.81 12.02
CA LYS A 115 12.54 -10.92 13.45
C LYS A 115 13.98 -10.43 13.63
N LYS A 116 14.18 -9.44 14.51
CA LYS A 116 15.53 -9.10 14.97
C LYS A 116 16.03 -10.28 15.79
N THR A 117 16.95 -11.05 15.23
CA THR A 117 17.80 -11.93 16.04
C THR A 117 18.53 -11.05 17.06
N VAL A 118 18.19 -11.23 18.34
CA VAL A 118 18.85 -10.59 19.49
C VAL A 118 20.17 -11.30 19.77
#